data_AF-A0A523VGQ7-F1
#
_entry.id   AF-A0A523VGQ7-F1
#
_cell.length_a   1.000
_cell.length_b   1.000
_cell.length_c   1.000
_cell.angle_alpha   90.00
_cell.angle_beta   90.00
_cell.angle_gamma   90.00
#
_symmetry.space_group_name_H-M   'P 1'
#
loop_
_entity.id
_entity.type
_entity.pdbx_description
1 polymer ?
#
loop_
_entity_poly.entity_id
_entity_poly.type
_entity_poly.pdbx_seq_one_letter_code
_entity_poly.pdbx_strand_id
1 'polypeptide(L)'
;MTLQNRFYRLLVSRRWLTLLAALVVCAVLALAAGFLLAEAGPLIVGLGLIGIAAALAVVRDIELAYAAVIGIVTLLPFSSFPFSIGFTPTLLDAALGALFLVWVLQIISGKRRHVVLTSLAGPVLVFLSIALAAFVLGTSHAGLTSYVLRHFGEIILSALLFFLVINTVRDWDRLEKLSRLLMVCAFVSAFLGVVLYLMPDELATDVLSALRVVGYPSGPGVLRYIRDNPELAERAVSTSVDPNVLGSLLNMTIALAVPQMFAKRPLIRRRYLVPMLGVMALCLAMTMSRGSLVGVAAPLALMAVMKYKKLLYILLAAAVLFVFLPQTQELLGHLVEGFFLEDLATLMRLGEYKDALILIGRYPILGVGFSGSPDVDTYLGVACVYLLIAQQ
;
A
#
# COMPACT_ATOMS: atom_id res chain seq x y z
N MET A 1 41.43 -20.71 -11.05
CA MET A 1 41.57 -20.44 -9.59
C MET A 1 41.30 -18.96 -9.38
N THR A 2 40.11 -18.60 -8.85
CA THR A 2 39.59 -17.22 -8.85
C THR A 2 40.39 -16.29 -7.92
N LEU A 3 40.52 -14.99 -8.28
CA LEU A 3 41.19 -13.93 -7.51
C LEU A 3 40.78 -13.89 -6.03
N GLN A 4 39.51 -14.21 -5.77
CA GLN A 4 38.92 -14.34 -4.44
C GLN A 4 39.66 -15.38 -3.57
N ASN A 5 40.07 -16.51 -4.14
CA ASN A 5 40.82 -17.57 -3.44
C ASN A 5 42.28 -17.18 -3.14
N ARG A 6 42.89 -16.26 -3.92
CA ARG A 6 44.23 -15.71 -3.63
C ARG A 6 44.17 -14.68 -2.51
N PHE A 7 43.18 -13.78 -2.53
CA PHE A 7 42.95 -12.81 -1.44
C PHE A 7 42.63 -13.51 -0.12
N TYR A 8 41.77 -14.54 -0.14
CA TYR A 8 41.43 -15.30 1.06
C TYR A 8 42.64 -16.03 1.65
N ARG A 9 43.50 -16.65 0.82
CA ARG A 9 44.74 -17.29 1.29
C ARG A 9 45.77 -16.30 1.83
N LEU A 10 45.88 -15.10 1.25
CA LEU A 10 46.79 -14.05 1.73
C LEU A 10 46.33 -13.47 3.07
N LEU A 11 45.03 -13.23 3.27
CA LEU A 11 44.48 -12.82 4.57
C LEU A 11 44.66 -13.94 5.62
N VAL A 12 44.28 -15.18 5.31
CA VAL A 12 44.32 -16.28 6.28
C VAL A 12 45.75 -16.71 6.65
N SER A 13 46.74 -16.53 5.75
CA SER A 13 48.15 -16.89 5.99
C SER A 13 48.88 -15.94 6.96
N ARG A 14 48.42 -14.70 7.13
CA ARG A 14 49.11 -13.68 7.95
C ARG A 14 48.13 -13.03 8.91
N ARG A 15 47.94 -13.66 10.08
CA ARG A 15 47.06 -13.21 11.19
C ARG A 15 47.26 -11.73 11.58
N TRP A 16 48.46 -11.18 11.39
CA TRP A 16 48.74 -9.78 11.68
C TRP A 16 48.16 -8.82 10.64
N LEU A 17 48.10 -9.19 9.36
CA LEU A 17 47.46 -8.37 8.32
C LEU A 17 45.94 -8.34 8.48
N THR A 18 45.33 -9.45 8.94
CA THR A 18 43.90 -9.47 9.26
C THR A 18 43.57 -8.65 10.50
N LEU A 19 44.44 -8.68 11.51
CA LEU A 19 44.32 -7.83 12.69
C LEU A 19 44.48 -6.34 12.34
N LEU A 20 45.45 -5.99 11.49
CA LEU A 20 45.68 -4.61 11.05
C LEU A 20 44.52 -4.09 10.19
N ALA A 21 44.02 -4.91 9.26
CA ALA A 21 42.84 -4.57 8.47
C ALA A 21 41.59 -4.42 9.34
N ALA A 22 41.38 -5.30 10.32
CA ALA A 22 40.27 -5.18 11.27
C ALA A 22 40.38 -3.91 12.12
N LEU A 23 41.58 -3.59 12.63
CA LEU A 23 41.83 -2.35 13.40
C LEU A 23 41.57 -1.10 12.57
N VAL A 24 42.02 -1.06 11.32
CA VAL A 24 41.77 0.08 10.42
C VAL A 24 40.28 0.22 10.15
N VAL A 25 39.57 -0.88 9.86
CA VAL A 25 38.11 -0.84 9.66
C VAL A 25 37.39 -0.37 10.93
N CYS A 26 37.74 -0.90 12.10
CA CYS A 26 37.17 -0.46 13.37
C CYS A 26 37.47 1.01 13.66
N ALA A 27 38.68 1.49 13.39
CA ALA A 27 39.06 2.90 13.60
C ALA A 27 38.30 3.83 12.64
N VAL A 28 38.16 3.47 11.37
CA VAL A 28 37.37 4.22 10.38
C VAL A 28 35.89 4.23 10.77
N LEU A 29 35.32 3.10 11.19
CA LEU A 29 33.94 3.02 11.66
C LEU A 29 33.73 3.84 12.93
N ALA A 30 34.68 3.81 13.87
CA ALA A 30 34.61 4.59 15.11
C ALA A 30 34.73 6.10 14.85
N LEU A 31 35.62 6.52 13.95
CA LEU A 31 35.74 7.93 13.53
C LEU A 31 34.49 8.40 12.79
N ALA A 32 33.96 7.60 11.87
CA ALA A 32 32.72 7.91 11.16
C ALA A 32 31.53 7.99 12.12
N ALA A 33 31.41 7.06 13.07
CA ALA A 33 30.38 7.08 14.09
C ALA A 33 30.53 8.30 15.03
N GLY A 34 31.76 8.62 15.46
CA GLY A 34 32.05 9.79 16.29
C GLY A 34 31.72 11.11 15.58
N PHE A 35 32.06 11.23 14.30
CA PHE A 35 31.71 12.38 13.46
C PHE A 35 30.19 12.52 13.29
N LEU A 36 29.49 11.43 12.98
CA LEU A 36 28.03 11.43 12.86
C LEU A 36 27.35 11.79 14.18
N LEU A 37 27.87 11.32 15.32
CA LEU A 37 27.35 11.66 16.64
C LEU A 37 27.53 13.14 16.98
N ALA A 38 28.64 13.74 16.55
CA ALA A 38 28.93 15.16 16.77
C ALA A 38 28.03 16.08 15.92
N GLU A 39 27.82 15.74 14.65
CA GLU A 39 27.05 16.57 13.70
C GLU A 39 25.54 16.35 13.77
N ALA A 40 25.08 15.09 13.77
CA ALA A 40 23.65 14.76 13.73
C ALA A 40 23.04 14.55 15.13
N GLY A 41 23.88 14.47 16.16
CA GLY A 41 23.45 14.18 17.51
C GLY A 41 23.11 12.69 17.75
N PRO A 42 23.04 12.27 19.02
CA PRO A 42 22.91 10.86 19.41
C PRO A 42 21.58 10.22 18.96
N LEU A 43 20.50 11.00 18.91
CA LEU A 43 19.18 10.50 18.55
C LEU A 43 19.12 10.10 17.06
N ILE A 44 19.61 10.95 16.16
CA ILE A 44 19.57 10.69 14.71
C ILE A 44 20.47 9.50 14.38
N VAL A 45 21.66 9.42 14.98
CA VAL A 45 22.56 8.27 14.78
C VAL A 45 21.96 6.98 15.32
N GLY A 46 21.32 7.02 16.50
CA GLY A 46 20.62 5.87 17.07
C GLY A 46 19.48 5.37 16.17
N LEU A 47 18.64 6.28 15.67
CA LEU A 47 17.57 5.95 14.73
C LEU A 47 18.12 5.40 13.41
N GLY A 48 19.23 5.96 12.91
CA GLY A 48 19.93 5.46 11.72
C GLY A 48 20.42 4.03 11.89
N LEU A 49 21.03 3.70 13.04
CA LEU A 49 21.48 2.34 13.35
C LEU A 49 20.31 1.36 13.45
N ILE A 50 19.20 1.77 14.06
CA ILE A 50 17.96 0.96 14.10
C ILE A 50 17.43 0.72 12.69
N GLY A 51 17.42 1.76 11.83
CA GLY A 51 17.02 1.66 10.44
C GLY A 51 17.88 0.68 9.65
N ILE A 52 19.21 0.73 9.81
CA ILE A 52 20.14 -0.22 9.18
C ILE A 52 19.91 -1.64 9.70
N ALA A 53 19.76 -1.81 11.02
CA ALA A 53 19.50 -3.13 11.61
C ALA A 53 18.17 -3.72 11.09
N ALA A 54 17.12 -2.91 10.98
CA ALA A 54 15.85 -3.30 10.40
C ALA A 54 16.00 -3.68 8.92
N ALA A 55 16.71 -2.88 8.12
CA ALA A 55 16.97 -3.18 6.70
C ALA A 55 17.73 -4.51 6.53
N LEU A 56 18.75 -4.75 7.35
CA LEU A 56 19.50 -6.02 7.34
C LEU A 56 18.62 -7.21 7.76
N ALA A 57 17.71 -7.02 8.73
CA ALA A 57 16.77 -8.06 9.14
C ALA A 57 15.78 -8.39 8.01
N VAL A 58 15.22 -7.38 7.36
CA VAL A 58 14.33 -7.49 6.19
C VAL A 58 15.01 -8.24 5.05
N VAL A 59 16.26 -7.92 4.72
CA VAL A 59 17.01 -8.60 3.64
C VAL A 59 17.44 -10.03 4.03
N ARG A 60 17.43 -10.38 5.31
CA ARG A 60 17.79 -11.72 5.79
C ARG A 60 16.63 -12.71 5.72
N ASP A 61 15.39 -12.23 5.89
CA ASP A 61 14.21 -13.08 6.01
C ASP A 61 13.05 -12.57 5.15
N ILE A 62 12.51 -13.44 4.30
CA ILE A 62 11.37 -13.11 3.45
C ILE A 62 10.09 -12.84 4.25
N GLU A 63 9.93 -13.45 5.43
CA GLU A 63 8.78 -13.17 6.30
C GLU A 63 8.85 -11.75 6.86
N LEU A 64 10.06 -11.27 7.21
CA LEU A 64 10.27 -9.88 7.62
C LEU A 64 10.13 -8.91 6.43
N ALA A 65 10.54 -9.31 5.22
CA ALA A 65 10.31 -8.50 4.03
C ALA A 65 8.83 -8.33 3.71
N TYR A 66 8.03 -9.40 3.82
CA TYR A 66 6.58 -9.30 3.74
C TYR A 66 6.00 -8.43 4.83
N ALA A 67 6.48 -8.59 6.07
CA ALA A 67 6.00 -7.79 7.18
C ALA A 67 6.30 -6.30 7.00
N ALA A 68 7.46 -5.95 6.43
CA ALA A 68 7.80 -4.57 6.09
C ALA A 68 6.84 -4.01 5.03
N VAL A 69 6.60 -4.75 3.94
CA VAL A 69 5.65 -4.31 2.88
C VAL A 69 4.25 -4.12 3.44
N ILE A 70 3.72 -5.10 4.19
CA ILE A 70 2.38 -5.02 4.79
C ILE A 70 2.33 -3.88 5.82
N GLY A 71 3.32 -3.75 6.68
CA GLY A 71 3.38 -2.68 7.69
C GLY A 71 3.40 -1.29 7.03
N ILE A 72 4.26 -1.09 6.03
CA ILE A 72 4.39 0.21 5.36
C ILE A 72 3.12 0.54 4.56
N VAL A 73 2.60 -0.38 3.75
CA VAL A 73 1.41 -0.09 2.92
C VAL A 73 0.16 0.20 3.75
N THR A 74 0.09 -0.29 5.00
CA THR A 74 -1.08 -0.10 5.87
C THR A 74 -0.93 1.03 6.89
N LEU A 75 0.29 1.28 7.36
CA LEU A 75 0.55 2.23 8.45
C LEU A 75 1.30 3.48 8.00
N LEU A 76 2.05 3.45 6.90
CA LEU A 76 2.82 4.61 6.40
C LEU A 76 2.90 4.61 4.86
N PRO A 77 1.77 4.50 4.13
CA PRO A 77 1.79 4.33 2.66
C PRO A 77 2.38 5.54 1.91
N PHE A 78 2.34 6.74 2.51
CA PHE A 78 2.82 7.99 1.90
C PHE A 78 4.18 8.47 2.44
N SER A 79 4.89 7.62 3.19
CA SER A 79 6.22 7.95 3.68
C SER A 79 7.29 7.74 2.60
N SER A 80 8.27 8.64 2.58
CA SER A 80 9.35 8.66 1.59
C SER A 80 10.69 8.95 2.24
N PHE A 81 11.78 8.64 1.52
CA PHE A 81 13.10 8.98 2.00
C PHE A 81 13.35 10.49 1.94
N PRO A 82 14.10 11.08 2.88
CA PRO A 82 14.37 12.51 2.94
C PRO A 82 15.43 12.97 1.91
N PHE A 83 15.64 12.22 0.84
CA PHE A 83 16.60 12.51 -0.23
C PHE A 83 16.02 12.15 -1.60
N SER A 84 16.53 12.79 -2.66
CA SER A 84 16.12 12.53 -4.04
C SER A 84 17.29 12.01 -4.88
N ILE A 85 17.01 11.03 -5.75
CA ILE A 85 17.95 10.46 -6.72
C ILE A 85 17.30 10.58 -8.11
N GLY A 86 17.02 11.82 -8.54
CA GLY A 86 16.17 12.10 -9.71
C GLY A 86 14.67 11.91 -9.46
N PHE A 87 14.30 11.10 -8.46
CA PHE A 87 12.97 11.01 -7.85
C PHE A 87 13.11 10.74 -6.34
N THR A 88 12.03 10.88 -5.57
CA THR A 88 11.99 10.62 -4.12
C THR A 88 11.46 9.21 -3.84
N PRO A 89 12.32 8.19 -3.61
CA PRO A 89 11.85 6.82 -3.38
C PRO A 89 10.94 6.77 -2.14
N THR A 90 9.85 6.01 -2.22
CA THR A 90 9.00 5.77 -1.04
C THR A 90 9.60 4.68 -0.15
N LEU A 91 9.16 4.62 1.11
CA LEU A 91 9.48 3.49 1.96
C LEU A 91 8.90 2.17 1.39
N LEU A 92 7.76 2.26 0.71
CA LEU A 92 7.13 1.12 0.05
C LEU A 92 8.00 0.59 -1.10
N ASP A 93 8.60 1.47 -1.90
CA ASP A 93 9.52 1.10 -2.98
C ASP A 93 10.73 0.33 -2.44
N ALA A 94 11.31 0.80 -1.33
CA ALA A 94 12.43 0.10 -0.69
C ALA A 94 12.01 -1.25 -0.10
N ALA A 95 10.82 -1.35 0.51
CA ALA A 95 10.32 -2.60 1.06
C ALA A 95 10.00 -3.63 -0.03
N LEU A 96 9.36 -3.21 -1.12
CA LEU A 96 9.14 -4.06 -2.29
C LEU A 96 10.46 -4.47 -2.92
N GLY A 97 11.38 -3.53 -3.14
CA GLY A 97 12.72 -3.81 -3.65
C GLY A 97 13.47 -4.83 -2.79
N ALA A 98 13.42 -4.71 -1.46
CA ALA A 98 13.99 -5.68 -0.54
C ALA A 98 13.31 -7.05 -0.65
N LEU A 99 11.97 -7.10 -0.73
CA LEU A 99 11.21 -8.34 -0.90
C LEU A 99 11.60 -9.07 -2.20
N PHE A 100 11.69 -8.36 -3.32
CA PHE A 100 12.15 -8.91 -4.59
C PHE A 100 13.62 -9.35 -4.52
N LEU A 101 14.50 -8.55 -3.91
CA LEU A 101 15.91 -8.90 -3.72
C LEU A 101 16.05 -10.21 -2.93
N VAL A 102 15.35 -10.34 -1.80
CA VAL A 102 15.36 -11.57 -0.99
C VAL A 102 14.89 -12.76 -1.81
N TRP A 103 13.82 -12.59 -2.59
CA TRP A 103 13.31 -13.66 -3.44
C TRP A 103 14.33 -14.09 -4.51
N VAL A 104 14.97 -13.14 -5.21
CA VAL A 104 16.04 -13.41 -6.18
C VAL A 104 17.23 -14.09 -5.52
N LEU A 105 17.67 -13.63 -4.35
CA LEU A 105 18.76 -14.26 -3.60
C LEU A 105 18.42 -15.71 -3.19
N GLN A 106 17.15 -16.00 -2.86
CA GLN A 106 16.71 -17.38 -2.59
C GLN A 106 16.76 -18.29 -3.82
N ILE A 107 16.48 -17.73 -5.01
CA ILE A 107 16.61 -18.46 -6.29
C ILE A 107 18.09 -18.73 -6.58
N ILE A 108 18.94 -17.70 -6.54
CA ILE A 108 20.39 -17.81 -6.81
C ILE A 108 21.06 -18.76 -5.83
N SER A 109 20.70 -18.69 -4.55
CA SER A 109 21.24 -19.59 -3.51
C SER A 109 20.77 -21.05 -3.65
N GLY A 110 19.93 -21.36 -4.64
CA GLY A 110 19.39 -22.70 -4.86
C GLY A 110 18.41 -23.17 -3.77
N LYS A 111 18.01 -22.27 -2.86
CA LYS A 111 16.98 -22.55 -1.83
C LYS A 111 15.61 -22.73 -2.47
N ARG A 112 15.37 -22.13 -3.65
CA ARG A 112 14.18 -22.35 -4.47
C ARG A 112 14.58 -22.83 -5.86
N ARG A 113 14.35 -24.12 -6.13
CA ARG A 113 14.73 -24.77 -7.40
C ARG A 113 13.64 -24.77 -8.46
N HIS A 114 12.37 -24.58 -8.07
CA HIS A 114 11.23 -24.67 -8.98
C HIS A 114 10.38 -23.41 -8.93
N VAL A 115 10.38 -22.68 -10.04
CA VAL A 115 9.40 -21.63 -10.32
C VAL A 115 8.10 -22.32 -10.72
N VAL A 116 7.02 -22.01 -10.00
CA VAL A 116 5.69 -22.51 -10.27
C VAL A 116 4.93 -21.43 -11.03
N LEU A 117 4.29 -21.84 -12.12
CA LEU A 117 3.37 -21.03 -12.91
C LEU A 117 1.97 -21.60 -12.70
N THR A 118 1.03 -20.75 -12.30
CA THR A 118 -0.40 -21.09 -12.23
C THR A 118 -1.07 -20.84 -13.59
N SER A 119 -2.30 -21.31 -13.79
CA SER A 119 -3.08 -20.99 -15.01
C SER A 119 -3.21 -19.49 -15.28
N LEU A 120 -3.24 -18.66 -14.23
CA LEU A 120 -3.27 -17.20 -14.32
C LEU A 120 -1.95 -16.56 -14.75
N ALA A 121 -0.83 -17.29 -14.74
CA ALA A 121 0.47 -16.75 -15.13
C ALA A 121 0.49 -16.25 -16.58
N GLY A 122 -0.09 -17.01 -17.50
CA GLY A 122 -0.17 -16.64 -18.92
C GLY A 122 -0.92 -15.31 -19.12
N PRO A 123 -2.17 -15.18 -18.64
CA PRO A 123 -2.93 -13.92 -18.68
C PRO A 123 -2.19 -12.73 -18.07
N VAL A 124 -1.51 -12.91 -16.92
CA VAL A 124 -0.73 -11.83 -16.28
C VAL A 124 0.47 -11.43 -17.15
N LEU A 125 1.17 -12.38 -17.78
CA LEU A 125 2.27 -12.09 -18.70
C LEU A 125 1.79 -11.38 -19.97
N VAL A 126 0.63 -11.77 -20.51
CA VAL A 126 0.00 -11.07 -21.63
C VAL A 126 -0.33 -9.63 -21.23
N PHE A 127 -0.97 -9.43 -20.07
CA PHE A 127 -1.25 -8.10 -19.53
C PHE A 127 0.03 -7.25 -19.41
N LEU A 128 1.09 -7.79 -18.80
CA LEU A 128 2.38 -7.10 -18.68
C LEU A 128 2.99 -6.75 -20.04
N SER A 129 2.82 -7.62 -21.04
CA SER A 129 3.37 -7.41 -22.38
C SER A 129 2.60 -6.31 -23.12
N ILE A 130 1.27 -6.30 -23.00
CA ILE A 130 0.41 -5.25 -23.55
C ILE A 130 0.69 -3.93 -22.85
N ALA A 131 0.78 -3.91 -21.53
CA ALA A 131 1.11 -2.71 -20.76
C ALA A 131 2.47 -2.11 -21.17
N LEU A 132 3.48 -2.95 -21.39
CA LEU A 132 4.79 -2.51 -21.89
C LEU A 132 4.69 -1.94 -23.31
N ALA A 133 3.95 -2.59 -24.21
CA ALA A 133 3.73 -2.09 -25.56
C ALA A 133 2.99 -0.75 -25.56
N ALA A 134 1.90 -0.64 -24.78
CA ALA A 134 1.12 0.57 -24.59
C ALA A 134 1.95 1.71 -23.98
N PHE A 135 2.82 1.41 -23.02
CA PHE A 135 3.75 2.40 -22.46
C PHE A 135 4.73 2.93 -23.52
N VAL A 136 5.39 2.04 -24.27
CA VAL A 136 6.34 2.43 -25.31
C VAL A 136 5.65 3.26 -26.39
N LEU A 137 4.48 2.86 -26.87
CA LEU A 137 3.72 3.61 -27.86
C LEU A 137 3.19 4.93 -27.30
N GLY A 138 2.77 4.96 -26.04
CA GLY A 138 2.34 6.16 -25.34
C GLY A 138 3.40 7.25 -25.28
N THR A 139 4.69 6.90 -25.28
CA THR A 139 5.77 7.92 -25.34
C THR A 139 5.74 8.78 -26.62
N SER A 140 5.02 8.35 -27.66
CA SER A 140 4.80 9.17 -28.86
C SER A 140 3.79 10.30 -28.65
N HIS A 141 2.88 10.18 -27.69
CA HIS A 141 1.82 11.18 -27.44
C HIS A 141 2.27 12.27 -26.47
N ALA A 142 3.13 11.95 -25.50
CA ALA A 142 3.66 12.91 -24.55
C ALA A 142 5.05 12.51 -24.03
N GLY A 143 5.83 13.52 -23.63
CA GLY A 143 7.22 13.35 -23.21
C GLY A 143 7.38 12.48 -21.96
N LEU A 144 8.45 11.69 -21.92
CA LEU A 144 8.78 10.84 -20.79
C LEU A 144 9.21 11.71 -19.59
N THR A 145 8.45 11.68 -18.51
CA THR A 145 8.84 12.31 -17.25
C THR A 145 9.30 11.26 -16.24
N SER A 146 10.11 11.68 -15.26
CA SER A 146 10.53 10.79 -14.16
C SER A 146 9.32 10.22 -13.40
N TYR A 147 8.25 11.01 -13.25
CA TYR A 147 6.98 10.58 -12.66
C TYR A 147 6.34 9.45 -13.44
N VAL A 148 6.15 9.61 -14.76
CA VAL A 148 5.51 8.60 -15.63
C VAL A 148 6.32 7.30 -15.63
N LEU A 149 7.64 7.37 -15.73
CA LEU A 149 8.51 6.19 -15.72
C LEU A 149 8.43 5.45 -14.38
N ARG A 150 8.48 6.19 -13.26
CA ARG A 150 8.36 5.63 -11.92
C ARG A 150 6.99 4.97 -11.71
N HIS A 151 5.91 5.69 -12.01
CA HIS A 151 4.55 5.21 -11.82
C HIS A 151 4.27 3.94 -12.63
N PHE A 152 4.73 3.91 -13.88
CA PHE A 152 4.68 2.69 -14.70
C PHE A 152 5.50 1.54 -14.07
N GLY A 153 6.70 1.84 -13.59
CA GLY A 153 7.53 0.88 -12.85
C GLY A 153 6.82 0.30 -11.61
N GLU A 154 6.11 1.13 -10.85
CA GLU A 154 5.31 0.71 -9.69
C GLU A 154 4.16 -0.23 -10.09
N ILE A 155 3.49 0.02 -11.23
CA ILE A 155 2.44 -0.87 -11.77
C ILE A 155 3.05 -2.22 -12.16
N ILE A 156 4.18 -2.22 -12.88
CA ILE A 156 4.88 -3.45 -13.28
C ILE A 156 5.33 -4.23 -12.03
N LEU A 157 5.91 -3.55 -11.05
CA LEU A 157 6.35 -4.17 -9.80
C LEU A 157 5.17 -4.78 -9.02
N SER A 158 4.04 -4.09 -8.98
CA SER A 158 2.79 -4.56 -8.37
C SER A 158 2.23 -5.80 -9.08
N ALA A 159 2.24 -5.81 -10.42
CA ALA A 159 1.85 -6.97 -11.20
C ALA A 159 2.84 -8.14 -11.05
N LEU A 160 4.14 -7.88 -10.96
CA LEU A 160 5.16 -8.91 -10.70
C LEU A 160 5.07 -9.50 -9.28
N LEU A 161 4.50 -8.76 -8.32
CA LEU A 161 4.28 -9.25 -6.96
C LEU A 161 3.40 -10.51 -6.96
N PHE A 162 2.51 -10.66 -7.95
CA PHE A 162 1.76 -11.91 -8.19
C PHE A 162 2.69 -13.12 -8.27
N PHE A 163 3.70 -13.07 -9.16
CA PHE A 163 4.64 -14.18 -9.35
C PHE A 163 5.47 -14.44 -8.09
N LEU A 164 5.86 -13.38 -7.39
CA LEU A 164 6.60 -13.49 -6.14
C LEU A 164 5.75 -14.20 -5.08
N VAL A 165 4.50 -13.78 -4.89
CA VAL A 165 3.58 -14.35 -3.88
C VAL A 165 3.27 -15.81 -4.16
N ILE A 166 2.87 -16.18 -5.39
CA ILE A 166 2.57 -17.60 -5.71
C ILE A 166 3.80 -18.50 -5.54
N ASN A 167 5.00 -17.94 -5.74
CA ASN A 167 6.23 -18.70 -5.61
C ASN A 167 6.73 -18.80 -4.18
N THR A 168 6.31 -17.91 -3.27
CA THR A 168 6.89 -17.80 -1.93
C THR A 168 5.93 -18.15 -0.80
N VAL A 169 4.63 -17.90 -0.98
CA VAL A 169 3.55 -18.23 -0.04
C VAL A 169 2.92 -19.55 -0.46
N ARG A 170 3.60 -20.66 -0.14
CA ARG A 170 3.16 -22.01 -0.51
C ARG A 170 2.59 -22.83 0.65
N ASP A 171 2.89 -22.40 1.87
CA ASP A 171 2.48 -23.08 3.10
C ASP A 171 1.31 -22.36 3.74
N TRP A 172 0.34 -23.13 4.26
CA TRP A 172 -0.81 -22.61 4.98
C TRP A 172 -0.41 -21.73 6.15
N ASP A 173 0.64 -22.10 6.87
CA ASP A 173 1.15 -21.34 8.02
C ASP A 173 1.61 -19.94 7.61
N ARG A 174 2.26 -19.82 6.44
CA ARG A 174 2.71 -18.52 5.94
C ARG A 174 1.53 -17.67 5.51
N LEU A 175 0.57 -18.24 4.79
CA LEU A 175 -0.65 -17.55 4.40
C LEU A 175 -1.40 -17.04 5.65
N GLU A 176 -1.55 -17.89 6.67
CA GLU A 176 -2.18 -17.52 7.94
C GLU A 176 -1.43 -16.38 8.64
N LYS A 177 -0.10 -16.44 8.75
CA LYS A 177 0.71 -15.37 9.33
C LYS A 177 0.52 -14.04 8.59
N LEU A 178 0.58 -14.05 7.25
CA LEU A 178 0.47 -12.85 6.43
C LEU A 178 -0.94 -12.25 6.48
N SER A 179 -1.98 -13.08 6.39
CA SER A 179 -3.37 -12.63 6.55
C SER A 179 -3.62 -12.08 7.96
N ARG A 180 -3.08 -12.72 9.00
CA ARG A 180 -3.17 -12.23 10.38
C ARG A 180 -2.48 -10.88 10.54
N LEU A 181 -1.28 -10.74 9.98
CA LEU A 181 -0.53 -9.49 10.01
C LEU A 181 -1.30 -8.36 9.31
N LEU A 182 -1.83 -8.63 8.12
CA LEU A 182 -2.65 -7.66 7.38
C LEU A 182 -3.86 -7.20 8.21
N MET A 183 -4.59 -8.13 8.84
CA MET A 183 -5.73 -7.80 9.71
C MET A 183 -5.31 -6.97 10.92
N VAL A 184 -4.19 -7.29 11.55
CA VAL A 184 -3.68 -6.53 12.72
C VAL A 184 -3.25 -5.14 12.30
N CYS A 185 -2.47 -4.99 11.22
CA CYS A 185 -2.02 -3.69 10.76
C CYS A 185 -3.18 -2.81 10.27
N ALA A 186 -4.17 -3.37 9.57
CA ALA A 186 -5.38 -2.64 9.20
C ALA A 186 -6.20 -2.21 10.43
N PHE A 187 -6.30 -3.05 11.46
CA PHE A 187 -6.91 -2.66 12.73
C PHE A 187 -6.14 -1.52 13.41
N VAL A 188 -4.81 -1.57 13.46
CA VAL A 188 -3.99 -0.48 14.01
C VAL A 188 -4.19 0.79 13.20
N SER A 189 -4.23 0.71 11.87
CA SER A 189 -4.52 1.84 10.98
C SER A 189 -5.91 2.43 11.25
N ALA A 190 -6.93 1.57 11.42
CA ALA A 190 -8.28 1.99 11.80
C ALA A 190 -8.33 2.65 13.18
N PHE A 191 -7.65 2.06 14.15
CA PHE A 191 -7.58 2.58 15.51
C PHE A 191 -6.91 3.96 15.53
N LEU A 192 -5.78 4.13 14.82
CA LEU A 192 -5.15 5.43 14.63
C LEU A 192 -6.09 6.41 13.95
N GLY A 193 -6.82 6.00 12.91
CA GLY A 193 -7.81 6.84 12.24
C GLY A 193 -8.92 7.32 13.17
N VAL A 194 -9.46 6.43 14.01
CA VAL A 194 -10.48 6.79 15.02
C VAL A 194 -9.90 7.74 16.08
N VAL A 195 -8.70 7.44 16.59
CA VAL A 195 -8.06 8.28 17.61
C VAL A 195 -7.77 9.68 17.07
N LEU A 196 -7.22 9.79 15.86
CA LEU A 196 -6.90 11.07 15.23
C LEU A 196 -8.16 11.89 14.94
N TYR A 197 -9.24 11.26 14.49
CA TYR A 197 -10.51 11.93 14.25
C TYR A 197 -11.18 12.45 15.54
N LEU A 198 -10.93 11.80 16.68
CA LEU A 198 -11.45 12.25 17.98
C LEU A 198 -10.56 13.32 18.64
N MET A 199 -9.36 13.55 18.12
CA MET A 199 -8.46 14.60 18.61
C MET A 199 -8.84 15.96 18.03
N PRO A 200 -8.50 17.07 18.71
CA PRO A 200 -8.58 18.40 18.11
C PRO A 200 -7.70 18.50 16.86
N ASP A 201 -8.20 19.16 15.83
CA ASP A 201 -7.57 19.28 14.50
C ASP A 201 -6.12 19.77 14.57
N GLU A 202 -5.82 20.73 15.45
CA GLU A 202 -4.47 21.25 15.66
C GLU A 202 -3.52 20.15 16.15
N LEU A 203 -3.94 19.37 17.15
CA LEU A 203 -3.16 18.27 17.70
C LEU A 203 -3.00 17.13 16.69
N ALA A 204 -4.07 16.79 15.97
CA ALA A 204 -4.01 15.77 14.92
C ALA A 204 -3.05 16.20 13.79
N THR A 205 -3.10 17.47 13.38
CA THR A 205 -2.21 18.05 12.37
C THR A 205 -0.76 18.03 12.82
N ASP A 206 -0.48 18.41 14.07
CA ASP A 206 0.87 18.42 14.63
C ASP A 206 1.46 17.01 14.74
N VAL A 207 0.67 16.06 15.24
CA VAL A 207 1.07 14.65 15.37
C VAL A 207 1.41 14.06 14.00
N LEU A 208 0.55 14.26 13.00
CA LEU A 208 0.81 13.76 11.65
C LEU A 208 1.96 14.51 10.98
N SER A 209 2.07 15.82 11.17
CA SER A 209 3.17 16.64 10.62
C SER A 209 4.51 16.30 11.25
N ALA A 210 4.56 15.72 12.44
CA ALA A 210 5.80 15.19 13.03
C ALA A 210 6.42 14.07 12.18
N LEU A 211 5.61 13.34 11.39
CA LEU A 211 6.09 12.31 10.46
C LEU A 211 6.84 12.88 9.25
N ARG A 212 6.96 14.21 9.10
CA ARG A 212 7.78 14.86 8.05
C ARG A 212 9.23 14.36 8.02
N VAL A 213 9.74 13.85 9.14
CA VAL A 213 11.08 13.25 9.25
C VAL A 213 11.23 12.05 8.29
N VAL A 214 10.15 11.32 8.05
CA VAL A 214 10.09 10.19 7.09
C VAL A 214 9.37 10.60 5.80
N GLY A 215 9.51 11.87 5.40
CA GLY A 215 8.97 12.39 4.14
C GLY A 215 7.45 12.30 4.01
N TYR A 216 6.73 12.20 5.14
CA TYR A 216 5.26 12.24 5.16
C TYR A 216 4.77 13.68 4.92
N PRO A 217 3.62 13.89 4.22
CA PRO A 217 3.05 15.22 4.03
C PRO A 217 2.82 15.96 5.36
N SER A 218 2.99 17.28 5.38
CA SER A 218 2.82 18.08 6.60
C SER A 218 2.00 19.35 6.33
N GLY A 219 1.42 19.91 7.39
CA GLY A 219 0.55 21.08 7.33
C GLY A 219 -0.94 20.74 7.28
N PRO A 220 -1.80 21.76 7.09
CA PRO A 220 -3.25 21.61 7.23
C PRO A 220 -3.88 20.67 6.20
N GLY A 221 -3.25 20.47 5.04
CA GLY A 221 -3.74 19.57 3.98
C GLY A 221 -3.61 18.07 4.27
N VAL A 222 -3.10 17.71 5.45
CA VAL A 222 -3.05 16.33 5.93
C VAL A 222 -4.42 15.87 6.43
N LEU A 223 -5.20 16.77 7.03
CA LEU A 223 -6.60 16.53 7.35
C LEU A 223 -7.45 16.74 6.10
N ARG A 224 -8.51 15.94 5.96
CA ARG A 224 -9.38 15.96 4.78
C ARG A 224 -10.82 16.16 5.18
N TYR A 225 -11.48 17.02 4.43
CA TYR A 225 -12.88 17.35 4.60
C TYR A 225 -13.66 16.98 3.34
N ILE A 226 -14.98 16.83 3.45
CA ILE A 226 -15.83 16.67 2.27
C ILE A 226 -15.64 17.89 1.35
N ARG A 227 -15.41 17.64 0.06
CA ARG A 227 -15.12 18.68 -0.96
C ARG A 227 -13.93 19.59 -0.61
N ASP A 228 -13.02 19.12 0.24
CA ASP A 228 -11.92 19.92 0.80
C ASP A 228 -12.39 21.26 1.42
N ASN A 229 -13.63 21.31 1.92
CA ASN A 229 -14.21 22.46 2.61
C ASN A 229 -14.25 22.21 4.13
N PRO A 230 -13.51 22.98 4.96
CA PRO A 230 -13.54 22.86 6.42
C PRO A 230 -14.90 23.08 7.09
N GLU A 231 -15.86 23.69 6.38
CA GLU A 231 -17.23 23.87 6.88
C GLU A 231 -18.06 22.57 6.82
N LEU A 232 -17.59 21.55 6.10
CA LEU A 232 -18.23 20.24 5.98
C LEU A 232 -17.52 19.21 6.86
N ALA A 233 -18.14 18.05 7.08
CA ALA A 233 -17.55 17.03 7.93
C ALA A 233 -16.13 16.62 7.52
N GLU A 234 -15.29 16.49 8.54
CA GLU A 234 -13.99 15.85 8.46
C GLU A 234 -14.17 14.38 8.06
N ARG A 235 -13.16 13.84 7.38
CA ARG A 235 -13.06 12.45 6.94
C ARG A 235 -11.85 11.81 7.60
N ALA A 236 -12.03 10.66 8.23
CA ALA A 236 -10.92 9.94 8.85
C ALA A 236 -9.86 9.53 7.80
N VAL A 237 -8.61 9.96 8.03
CA VAL A 237 -7.48 9.70 7.13
C VAL A 237 -6.44 8.74 7.71
N SER A 238 -6.38 8.59 9.04
CA SER A 238 -5.27 7.91 9.71
C SER A 238 -3.92 8.46 9.21
N THR A 239 -2.94 7.60 8.97
CA THR A 239 -1.66 7.91 8.30
C THR A 239 -1.73 7.73 6.78
N SER A 240 -2.93 7.56 6.21
CA SER A 240 -3.10 7.31 4.77
C SER A 240 -3.31 8.59 3.96
N VAL A 241 -3.37 9.78 4.57
CA VAL A 241 -3.58 11.10 3.92
C VAL A 241 -4.91 11.25 3.16
N ASP A 242 -5.29 10.26 2.36
CA ASP A 242 -6.52 10.17 1.59
C ASP A 242 -7.50 9.19 2.28
N PRO A 243 -8.71 9.65 2.64
CA PRO A 243 -9.73 8.82 3.26
C PRO A 243 -10.21 7.67 2.36
N ASN A 244 -10.10 7.79 1.03
CA ASN A 244 -10.47 6.72 0.09
C ASN A 244 -9.44 5.60 0.10
N VAL A 245 -8.15 5.91 0.30
CA VAL A 245 -7.07 4.92 0.43
C VAL A 245 -7.20 4.16 1.74
N LEU A 246 -7.49 4.86 2.85
CA LEU A 246 -7.84 4.19 4.10
C LEU A 246 -9.09 3.32 3.93
N GLY A 247 -10.13 3.87 3.30
CA GLY A 247 -11.37 3.14 3.03
C GLY A 247 -11.16 1.89 2.18
N SER A 248 -10.27 1.90 1.18
CA SER A 248 -9.97 0.71 0.37
C SER A 248 -9.19 -0.35 1.16
N LEU A 249 -8.24 0.05 2.01
CA LEU A 249 -7.59 -0.89 2.93
C LEU A 249 -8.61 -1.57 3.86
N LEU A 250 -9.48 -0.76 4.48
CA LEU A 250 -10.49 -1.26 5.41
C LEU A 250 -11.51 -2.14 4.70
N ASN A 251 -11.94 -1.79 3.47
CA ASN A 251 -12.96 -2.57 2.80
C ASN A 251 -12.48 -4.00 2.48
N MET A 252 -11.25 -4.13 1.96
CA MET A 252 -10.66 -5.42 1.63
C MET A 252 -10.43 -6.24 2.91
N THR A 253 -9.95 -5.60 3.96
CA THR A 253 -9.58 -6.30 5.19
C THR A 253 -10.80 -6.68 6.02
N ILE A 254 -11.87 -5.87 6.05
CA ILE A 254 -13.15 -6.24 6.68
C ILE A 254 -13.78 -7.41 5.91
N ALA A 255 -13.82 -7.35 4.57
CA ALA A 255 -14.34 -8.45 3.75
C ALA A 255 -13.56 -9.77 3.98
N LEU A 256 -12.26 -9.69 4.23
CA LEU A 256 -11.42 -10.83 4.61
C LEU A 256 -11.68 -11.32 6.05
N ALA A 257 -11.89 -10.40 7.00
CA ALA A 257 -11.96 -10.68 8.43
C ALA A 257 -13.35 -11.14 8.90
N VAL A 258 -14.45 -10.64 8.32
CA VAL A 258 -15.83 -11.01 8.72
C VAL A 258 -16.09 -12.52 8.59
N PRO A 259 -15.70 -13.23 7.51
CA PRO A 259 -15.86 -14.68 7.42
C PRO A 259 -15.17 -15.45 8.56
N GLN A 260 -14.09 -14.89 9.13
CA GLN A 260 -13.37 -15.51 10.24
C GLN A 260 -14.24 -15.58 11.51
N MET A 261 -15.27 -14.75 11.65
CA MET A 261 -16.23 -14.86 12.77
C MET A 261 -17.02 -16.17 12.74
N PHE A 262 -17.20 -16.76 11.55
CA PHE A 262 -17.97 -17.99 11.36
C PHE A 262 -17.08 -19.22 11.15
N ALA A 263 -15.79 -19.02 10.88
CA ALA A 263 -14.83 -20.10 10.68
C ALA A 263 -14.68 -20.97 11.94
N LYS A 264 -14.53 -22.30 11.75
CA LYS A 264 -14.30 -23.26 12.85
C LYS A 264 -12.96 -23.00 13.55
N ARG A 265 -11.93 -22.63 12.79
CA ARG A 265 -10.59 -22.27 13.27
C ARG A 265 -10.26 -20.87 12.74
N PRO A 266 -10.64 -19.80 13.45
CA PRO A 266 -10.40 -18.44 13.00
C PRO A 266 -8.92 -18.08 13.15
N LEU A 267 -8.41 -17.27 12.22
CA LEU A 267 -7.01 -16.78 12.24
C LEU A 267 -6.70 -15.95 13.50
N ILE A 268 -7.70 -15.25 14.05
CA ILE A 268 -7.65 -14.49 15.29
C ILE A 268 -8.80 -14.97 16.18
N ARG A 269 -8.55 -15.17 17.48
CA ARG A 269 -9.60 -15.60 18.42
C ARG A 269 -10.77 -14.60 18.40
N ARG A 270 -12.00 -15.12 18.35
CA ARG A 270 -13.23 -14.31 18.16
C ARG A 270 -13.37 -13.14 19.15
N ARG A 271 -12.95 -13.33 20.40
CA ARG A 271 -12.96 -12.28 21.43
C ARG A 271 -12.13 -11.03 21.08
N TYR A 272 -11.11 -11.18 20.25
CA TYR A 272 -10.30 -10.07 19.75
C TYR A 272 -10.75 -9.63 18.36
N LEU A 273 -11.15 -10.59 17.51
CA LEU A 273 -11.61 -10.30 16.15
C LEU A 273 -12.86 -9.40 16.13
N VAL A 274 -13.83 -9.63 17.01
CA VAL A 274 -15.07 -8.85 17.07
C VAL A 274 -14.81 -7.37 17.40
N PRO A 275 -14.08 -7.01 18.48
CA PRO A 275 -13.78 -5.60 18.72
C PRO A 275 -12.88 -5.00 17.64
N MET A 276 -11.94 -5.77 17.06
CA MET A 276 -11.14 -5.29 15.92
C MET A 276 -12.03 -4.91 14.73
N LEU A 277 -12.99 -5.77 14.36
CA LEU A 277 -13.96 -5.49 13.31
C LEU A 277 -14.85 -4.30 13.65
N GLY A 278 -15.23 -4.12 14.91
CA GLY A 278 -15.98 -2.96 15.36
C GLY A 278 -15.23 -1.64 15.11
N VAL A 279 -13.95 -1.58 15.49
CA VAL A 279 -13.11 -0.39 15.25
C VAL A 279 -12.88 -0.17 13.76
N MET A 280 -12.63 -1.23 12.98
CA MET A 280 -12.46 -1.13 11.53
C MET A 280 -13.72 -0.63 10.83
N ALA A 281 -14.89 -1.15 11.21
CA ALA A 281 -16.18 -0.73 10.64
C ALA A 281 -16.52 0.71 11.03
N LEU A 282 -16.25 1.10 12.28
CA LEU A 282 -16.41 2.47 12.76
C LEU A 282 -15.52 3.43 11.97
N CYS A 283 -14.23 3.13 11.87
CA CYS A 283 -13.29 3.93 11.09
C CYS A 283 -13.70 4.03 9.62
N LEU A 284 -14.15 2.93 9.01
CA LEU A 284 -14.65 2.92 7.64
C LEU A 284 -15.82 3.88 7.47
N ALA A 285 -16.78 3.90 8.41
CA ALA A 285 -17.88 4.87 8.37
C ALA A 285 -17.37 6.32 8.45
N MET A 286 -16.38 6.58 9.32
CA MET A 286 -15.78 7.91 9.51
C MET A 286 -14.95 8.37 8.29
N THR A 287 -14.54 7.49 7.39
CA THR A 287 -13.87 7.90 6.12
C THR A 287 -14.82 8.64 5.15
N MET A 288 -16.14 8.54 5.38
CA MET A 288 -17.19 9.04 4.48
C MET A 288 -17.03 8.55 3.02
N SER A 289 -16.33 7.42 2.81
CA SER A 289 -16.05 6.86 1.49
C SER A 289 -17.19 5.95 1.01
N ARG A 290 -18.03 6.49 0.13
CA ARG A 290 -19.17 5.78 -0.47
C ARG A 290 -18.74 4.49 -1.18
N GLY A 291 -17.69 4.57 -2.00
CA GLY A 291 -17.16 3.43 -2.74
C GLY A 291 -16.62 2.34 -1.81
N SER A 292 -16.03 2.72 -0.68
CA SER A 292 -15.52 1.75 0.29
C SER A 292 -16.61 1.05 1.07
N LEU A 293 -17.70 1.75 1.42
CA LEU A 293 -18.88 1.16 2.07
C LEU A 293 -19.56 0.14 1.15
N VAL A 294 -19.78 0.50 -0.12
CA VAL A 294 -20.31 -0.44 -1.13
C VAL A 294 -19.34 -1.60 -1.34
N GLY A 295 -18.03 -1.32 -1.36
CA GLY A 295 -16.96 -2.30 -1.49
C GLY A 295 -16.91 -3.33 -0.36
N VAL A 296 -17.37 -3.00 0.86
CA VAL A 296 -17.59 -4.00 1.93
C VAL A 296 -18.94 -4.68 1.77
N ALA A 297 -20.00 -3.91 1.56
CA ALA A 297 -21.36 -4.41 1.57
C ALA A 297 -21.59 -5.50 0.51
N ALA A 298 -21.10 -5.28 -0.72
CA ALA A 298 -21.29 -6.21 -1.84
C ALA A 298 -20.68 -7.61 -1.60
N PRO A 299 -19.38 -7.77 -1.27
CA PRO A 299 -18.81 -9.10 -1.01
C PRO A 299 -19.41 -9.74 0.25
N LEU A 300 -19.72 -8.97 1.30
CA LEU A 300 -20.37 -9.53 2.49
C LEU A 300 -21.79 -10.03 2.17
N ALA A 301 -22.58 -9.29 1.39
CA ALA A 301 -23.91 -9.69 0.97
C ALA A 301 -23.85 -10.97 0.10
N LEU A 302 -22.93 -11.01 -0.86
CA LEU A 302 -22.71 -12.20 -1.69
C LEU A 302 -22.37 -13.42 -0.82
N MET A 303 -21.45 -13.27 0.14
CA MET A 303 -21.10 -14.33 1.08
C MET A 303 -22.27 -14.74 1.99
N ALA A 304 -23.08 -13.78 2.42
CA ALA A 304 -24.26 -14.03 3.26
C ALA A 304 -25.29 -14.88 2.52
N VAL A 305 -25.56 -14.56 1.26
CA VAL A 305 -26.49 -15.28 0.39
C VAL A 305 -25.95 -16.68 0.06
N MET A 306 -24.68 -16.78 -0.34
CA MET A 306 -24.11 -18.02 -0.84
C MET A 306 -23.74 -19.04 0.24
N LYS A 307 -23.16 -18.58 1.37
CA LYS A 307 -22.49 -19.49 2.33
C LYS A 307 -22.92 -19.27 3.77
N TYR A 308 -23.07 -18.03 4.21
CA TYR A 308 -23.27 -17.68 5.61
C TYR A 308 -24.61 -16.97 5.84
N LYS A 309 -25.74 -17.68 5.75
CA LYS A 309 -27.08 -17.07 5.92
C LYS A 309 -27.25 -16.29 7.23
N LYS A 310 -26.54 -16.66 8.30
CA LYS A 310 -26.53 -15.90 9.56
C LYS A 310 -25.95 -14.49 9.43
N LEU A 311 -25.02 -14.29 8.49
CA LEU A 311 -24.47 -12.97 8.17
C LEU A 311 -25.56 -12.04 7.61
N LEU A 312 -26.61 -12.57 6.98
CA LEU A 312 -27.72 -11.76 6.46
C LEU A 312 -28.45 -11.04 7.60
N TYR A 313 -28.67 -11.70 8.73
CA TYR A 313 -29.28 -11.05 9.90
C TYR A 313 -28.38 -9.96 10.49
N ILE A 314 -27.07 -10.17 10.48
CA ILE A 314 -26.11 -9.15 10.96
C ILE A 314 -26.09 -7.95 10.01
N LEU A 315 -26.04 -8.18 8.70
CA LEU A 315 -26.08 -7.13 7.68
C LEU A 315 -27.41 -6.36 7.73
N LEU A 316 -28.53 -7.07 7.92
CA LEU A 316 -29.84 -6.43 8.08
C LEU A 316 -29.89 -5.57 9.34
N ALA A 317 -29.43 -6.11 10.49
CA ALA A 317 -29.36 -5.34 11.72
C ALA A 317 -28.43 -4.12 11.58
N ALA A 318 -27.28 -4.27 10.94
CA ALA A 318 -26.37 -3.18 10.65
C ALA A 318 -26.99 -2.13 9.72
N ALA A 319 -27.72 -2.54 8.68
CA ALA A 319 -28.42 -1.62 7.79
C ALA A 319 -29.55 -0.86 8.50
N VAL A 320 -30.33 -1.54 9.35
CA VAL A 320 -31.36 -0.89 10.18
C VAL A 320 -30.72 0.12 11.12
N LEU A 321 -29.69 -0.27 11.87
CA LEU A 321 -28.97 0.66 12.75
C LEU A 321 -28.40 1.84 11.95
N PHE A 322 -27.80 1.57 10.79
CA PHE A 322 -27.25 2.60 9.92
C PHE A 322 -28.32 3.59 9.44
N VAL A 323 -29.55 3.15 9.17
CA VAL A 323 -30.67 4.02 8.76
C VAL A 323 -31.21 4.87 9.90
N PHE A 324 -31.29 4.32 11.12
CA PHE A 324 -31.97 4.97 12.25
C PHE A 324 -31.05 5.69 13.23
N LEU A 325 -29.74 5.44 13.21
CA LEU A 325 -28.80 6.14 14.08
C LEU A 325 -28.68 7.63 13.66
N PRO A 326 -28.80 8.58 14.60
CA PRO A 326 -28.62 10.00 14.28
C PRO A 326 -27.20 10.31 13.78
N GLN A 327 -26.20 9.58 14.27
CA GLN A 327 -24.79 9.77 13.91
C GLN A 327 -24.48 9.38 12.46
N THR A 328 -25.30 8.54 11.83
CA THR A 328 -25.09 8.08 10.45
C THR A 328 -25.88 8.89 9.43
N GLN A 329 -26.70 9.85 9.86
CA GLN A 329 -27.57 10.62 8.97
C GLN A 329 -26.79 11.46 7.96
N GLU A 330 -25.66 12.03 8.35
CA GLU A 330 -24.81 12.79 7.44
C GLU A 330 -24.18 11.89 6.37
N LEU A 331 -23.69 10.71 6.77
CA LEU A 331 -23.16 9.71 5.86
C LEU A 331 -24.23 9.15 4.92
N LEU A 332 -25.44 8.92 5.43
CA LEU A 332 -26.60 8.55 4.63
C LEU A 332 -26.95 9.62 3.61
N GLY A 333 -27.01 10.88 4.02
CA GLY A 333 -27.25 12.01 3.13
C GLY A 333 -26.22 12.03 2.00
N HIS A 334 -24.94 11.95 2.34
CA HIS A 334 -23.86 11.91 1.36
C HIS A 334 -23.93 10.69 0.41
N LEU A 335 -24.36 9.52 0.91
CA LEU A 335 -24.63 8.33 0.09
C LEU A 335 -25.80 8.54 -0.87
N VAL A 336 -26.89 9.14 -0.38
CA VAL A 336 -28.11 9.43 -1.14
C VAL A 336 -27.84 10.47 -2.23
N GLU A 337 -27.16 11.58 -1.91
CA GLU A 337 -26.72 12.60 -2.87
C GLU A 337 -25.88 12.00 -4.00
N GLY A 338 -24.97 11.08 -3.65
CA GLY A 338 -24.17 10.34 -4.64
C GLY A 338 -25.00 9.42 -5.52
N PHE A 339 -26.04 8.80 -4.96
CA PHE A 339 -26.94 7.90 -5.71
C PHE A 339 -27.84 8.68 -6.68
N PHE A 340 -28.34 9.85 -6.27
CA PHE A 340 -29.17 10.72 -7.10
C PHE A 340 -28.37 11.62 -8.07
N LEU A 341 -27.04 11.47 -8.14
CA LEU A 341 -26.15 12.26 -9.00
C LEU A 341 -26.20 13.78 -8.71
N GLU A 342 -26.57 14.15 -7.48
CA GLU A 342 -26.68 15.56 -7.07
C GLU A 342 -25.33 16.12 -6.62
N ASP A 343 -24.39 15.25 -6.29
CA ASP A 343 -23.04 15.61 -5.86
C ASP A 343 -22.13 15.94 -7.05
N LEU A 344 -21.47 17.11 -6.97
CA LEU A 344 -20.47 17.59 -7.93
C LEU A 344 -19.39 16.55 -8.23
N ALA A 345 -18.89 15.84 -7.20
CA ALA A 345 -17.85 14.84 -7.40
C ALA A 345 -18.34 13.66 -8.26
N THR A 346 -19.64 13.35 -8.20
CA THR A 346 -20.23 12.27 -9.01
C THR A 346 -20.43 12.73 -10.46
N LEU A 347 -20.84 13.99 -10.66
CA LEU A 347 -20.94 14.58 -12.00
C LEU A 347 -19.57 14.67 -12.70
N MET A 348 -18.52 15.06 -11.97
CA MET A 348 -17.14 15.06 -12.50
C MET A 348 -16.72 13.65 -12.96
N ARG A 349 -17.00 12.61 -12.16
CA ARG A 349 -16.70 11.21 -12.51
C ARG A 349 -17.49 10.72 -13.74
N LEU A 350 -18.73 11.16 -13.93
CA LEU A 350 -19.47 10.84 -15.16
C LEU A 350 -18.82 11.46 -16.39
N GLY A 351 -18.28 12.67 -16.26
CA GLY A 351 -17.44 13.29 -17.28
C GLY A 351 -16.20 12.46 -17.59
N GLU A 352 -15.46 12.07 -16.55
CA GLU A 352 -14.28 11.19 -16.68
C GLU A 352 -14.63 9.84 -17.34
N TYR A 353 -15.77 9.23 -17.01
CA TYR A 353 -16.21 7.97 -17.62
C TYR A 353 -16.54 8.15 -19.10
N LYS A 354 -17.17 9.27 -19.45
CA LYS A 354 -17.45 9.61 -20.85
C LYS A 354 -16.15 9.77 -21.63
N ASP A 355 -15.20 10.54 -21.11
CA ASP A 355 -13.91 10.76 -21.77
C ASP A 355 -13.13 9.46 -21.92
N ALA A 356 -13.12 8.61 -20.88
CA ALA A 356 -12.50 7.29 -20.94
C ALA A 356 -13.13 6.38 -22.01
N LEU A 357 -14.45 6.36 -22.12
CA LEU A 357 -15.14 5.58 -23.16
C LEU A 357 -14.87 6.13 -24.58
N ILE A 358 -14.72 7.44 -24.73
CA ILE A 358 -14.31 8.05 -26.00
C ILE A 358 -12.88 7.62 -26.36
N LEU A 359 -11.95 7.68 -25.40
CA LEU A 359 -10.56 7.24 -25.60
C LEU A 359 -10.48 5.76 -25.97
N ILE A 360 -11.19 4.88 -25.25
CA ILE A 360 -11.28 3.45 -25.57
C ILE A 360 -11.89 3.23 -26.96
N GLY A 361 -12.92 4.01 -27.32
CA GLY A 361 -13.54 3.95 -28.63
C GLY A 361 -12.62 4.37 -29.77
N ARG A 362 -11.77 5.40 -29.54
CA ARG A 362 -10.79 5.90 -30.51
C ARG A 362 -9.54 5.01 -30.60
N TYR A 363 -9.12 4.40 -29.49
CA TYR A 363 -7.89 3.61 -29.35
C TYR A 363 -8.15 2.21 -28.73
N PRO A 364 -8.94 1.34 -29.39
CA PRO A 364 -9.50 0.14 -28.75
C PRO A 364 -8.53 -1.02 -28.48
N ILE A 365 -7.34 -1.02 -29.11
CA ILE A 365 -6.42 -2.17 -29.02
C ILE A 365 -5.35 -1.95 -27.94
N LEU A 366 -4.65 -0.81 -27.99
CA LEU A 366 -3.48 -0.53 -27.16
C LEU A 366 -3.65 0.71 -26.27
N GLY A 367 -4.84 1.32 -26.27
CA GLY A 367 -5.09 2.56 -25.54
C GLY A 367 -4.22 3.72 -26.04
N VAL A 368 -4.09 4.74 -25.20
CA VAL A 368 -3.27 5.92 -25.44
C VAL A 368 -1.97 5.93 -24.64
N GLY A 369 -1.75 4.93 -23.78
CA GLY A 369 -0.59 4.81 -22.91
C GLY A 369 -0.69 5.68 -21.64
N PHE A 370 0.46 5.89 -21.00
CA PHE A 370 0.56 6.46 -19.63
C PHE A 370 0.97 7.93 -19.57
N SER A 371 1.30 8.55 -20.69
CA SER A 371 2.01 9.84 -20.75
C SER A 371 1.08 11.04 -20.95
N GLY A 372 -0.04 10.88 -21.66
CA GLY A 372 -0.99 11.97 -21.95
C GLY A 372 -2.04 11.58 -22.99
N SER A 373 -3.06 12.44 -23.15
CA SER A 373 -4.07 12.26 -24.19
C SER A 373 -3.53 12.73 -25.55
N PRO A 374 -3.72 11.96 -26.63
CA PRO A 374 -3.38 12.39 -28.00
C PRO A 374 -4.34 13.45 -28.54
N ASP A 375 -5.56 13.52 -28.01
CA ASP A 375 -6.59 14.43 -28.50
C ASP A 375 -6.83 15.58 -27.52
N VAL A 376 -6.97 16.79 -28.06
CA VAL A 376 -7.15 18.04 -27.26
C VAL A 376 -8.49 18.07 -26.53
N ASP A 377 -9.49 17.33 -26.99
CA ASP A 377 -10.86 17.32 -26.46
C ASP A 377 -11.12 16.24 -25.40
N THR A 378 -10.10 15.46 -25.01
CA THR A 378 -10.25 14.37 -24.03
C THR A 378 -9.19 14.44 -22.94
N TYR A 379 -9.60 14.13 -21.71
CA TYR A 379 -8.70 14.06 -20.56
C TYR A 379 -8.35 12.63 -20.19
N LEU A 380 -7.05 12.38 -19.95
CA LEU A 380 -6.56 11.12 -19.43
C LEU A 380 -6.65 11.13 -17.90
N GLY A 381 -7.70 10.53 -17.36
CA GLY A 381 -7.87 10.40 -15.90
C GLY A 381 -9.28 9.96 -15.57
N VAL A 382 -9.42 8.81 -14.92
CA VAL A 382 -10.74 8.24 -14.62
C VAL A 382 -10.78 7.54 -13.27
N ALA A 383 -11.79 7.85 -12.47
CA ALA A 383 -12.01 7.28 -11.13
C ALA A 383 -12.41 5.79 -11.11
N CYS A 384 -12.25 5.07 -12.23
CA CYS A 384 -12.49 3.63 -12.33
C CYS A 384 -11.23 2.94 -12.86
N VAL A 385 -10.60 2.11 -12.02
CA VAL A 385 -9.34 1.42 -12.36
C VAL A 385 -9.46 0.57 -13.64
N TYR A 386 -10.61 -0.05 -13.89
CA TYR A 386 -10.80 -0.86 -15.10
C TYR A 386 -10.87 0.00 -16.37
N LEU A 387 -11.53 1.16 -16.30
CA LEU A 387 -11.54 2.11 -17.42
C LEU A 387 -10.16 2.75 -17.59
N LEU A 388 -9.45 3.03 -16.49
CA LEU A 388 -8.09 3.54 -16.51
C LEU A 388 -7.14 2.57 -17.22
N ILE A 389 -7.19 1.29 -16.86
CA ILE A 389 -6.40 0.23 -17.52
C ILE A 389 -6.82 0.02 -18.98
N ALA A 390 -8.10 0.21 -19.32
CA ALA A 390 -8.57 0.00 -20.69
C ALA A 390 -8.23 1.17 -21.62
N GLN A 391 -8.19 2.41 -21.10
CA GLN A 391 -7.83 3.59 -21.89
C GLN A 391 -6.31 3.77 -22.00
N GLN A 392 -5.55 3.30 -21.01
CA GLN A 392 -4.08 3.33 -21.00
C GLN A 392 -3.51 2.14 -21.75
#